data_AF-A0A7C2NZ50-F1
#
_entry.id   AF-A0A7C2NZ50-F1
#
_cell.length_a   1.000
_cell.length_b   1.000
_cell.length_c   1.000
_cell.angle_alpha   90.00
_cell.angle_beta   90.00
_cell.angle_gamma   90.00
#
_symmetry.space_group_name_H-M   'P 1'
#
loop_
_entity.id
_entity.type
_entity.pdbx_description
1 polymer ?
#
loop_
_entity_poly.entity_id
_entity_poly.type
_entity_poly.pdbx_seq_one_letter_code
_entity_poly.pdbx_strand_id
1 'polypeptide(L)'
;NIRVSPMYLQMVKALGGNPVVIPPTEVYTALERGVVDGYGWPEVGIMDWGWQKLTKYIIEPGFYQAPNPLLISLKAWNKLPEHLKALLNESAVEAEKEAVRHFQELAKAERPKLLQAGLQVIQLPPDEAKKFLQISYDAAWKEILEKCPETGLRLKKLLSK
;
A
#
# COMPACT_ATOMS: atom_id res chain seq x y z
N ASN A 1 -12.13 -4.89 -13.64
CA ASN A 1 -10.68 -4.62 -13.74
C ASN A 1 -10.26 -3.68 -12.63
N ILE A 2 -9.27 -4.05 -11.81
CA ILE A 2 -8.79 -3.20 -10.70
C ILE A 2 -7.33 -2.85 -10.93
N ARG A 3 -7.00 -1.56 -10.91
CA ARG A 3 -5.61 -1.11 -10.98
C ARG A 3 -4.84 -1.52 -9.73
N VAL A 4 -3.63 -2.02 -9.92
CA VAL A 4 -2.75 -2.43 -8.82
C VAL A 4 -1.30 -2.02 -9.06
N SER A 5 -0.53 -1.91 -7.98
CA SER A 5 0.92 -2.15 -8.03
C SER A 5 1.17 -3.67 -7.99
N PRO A 6 2.37 -4.16 -8.39
CA PRO A 6 2.64 -5.61 -8.41
C PRO A 6 2.34 -6.35 -7.09
N MET A 7 2.49 -5.67 -5.94
CA MET A 7 2.20 -6.25 -4.62
C MET A 7 0.71 -6.58 -4.37
N TYR A 8 -0.24 -5.98 -5.09
CA TYR A 8 -1.68 -6.27 -4.89
C TYR A 8 -2.22 -7.28 -5.91
N LEU A 9 -1.40 -7.77 -6.85
CA LEU A 9 -1.81 -8.69 -7.91
C LEU A 9 -2.52 -9.93 -7.35
N GLN A 10 -1.90 -10.62 -6.40
CA GLN A 10 -2.44 -11.89 -5.89
C GLN A 10 -3.67 -11.68 -5.02
N MET A 11 -3.69 -10.61 -4.23
CA MET A 11 -4.85 -10.26 -3.42
C MET A 11 -6.09 -10.02 -4.30
N VAL A 12 -5.97 -9.21 -5.35
CA VAL A 12 -7.11 -8.93 -6.24
C VAL A 12 -7.57 -10.20 -6.96
N LYS A 13 -6.65 -11.06 -7.40
CA LYS A 13 -7.00 -12.37 -7.99
C LYS A 13 -7.73 -13.27 -6.98
N ALA A 14 -7.25 -13.32 -5.74
CA ALA A 14 -7.84 -14.15 -4.69
C ALA A 14 -9.25 -13.69 -4.29
N LEU A 15 -9.56 -12.40 -4.46
CA LEU A 15 -10.90 -11.84 -4.31
C LEU A 15 -11.79 -12.01 -5.56
N GLY A 16 -11.30 -12.68 -6.61
CA GLY A 16 -12.03 -12.90 -7.86
C GLY A 16 -12.02 -11.72 -8.83
N GLY A 17 -11.23 -10.68 -8.55
CA GLY A 17 -11.03 -9.55 -9.45
C GLY A 17 -9.99 -9.80 -10.53
N ASN A 18 -9.99 -8.96 -11.56
CA ASN A 18 -8.94 -8.93 -12.59
C ASN A 18 -7.97 -7.76 -12.34
N PRO A 19 -6.74 -8.01 -11.84
CA PRO A 19 -5.79 -6.93 -11.59
C PRO A 19 -5.10 -6.45 -12.87
N VAL A 20 -4.90 -5.14 -12.99
CA VAL A 20 -4.19 -4.50 -14.09
C VAL A 20 -3.08 -3.63 -13.52
N VAL A 21 -1.83 -3.88 -13.90
CA VAL A 21 -0.69 -3.08 -13.43
C VAL A 21 -0.62 -1.80 -14.24
N ILE A 22 -0.84 -0.66 -13.59
CA ILE A 22 -0.80 0.67 -14.22
C ILE A 22 0.03 1.62 -13.33
N PRO A 23 1.00 2.37 -13.88
CA PRO A 23 1.72 3.40 -13.14
C PRO A 23 0.76 4.44 -12.53
N PRO A 24 1.05 5.00 -11.33
CA PRO A 24 0.17 5.99 -10.70
C PRO A 24 -0.22 7.16 -11.62
N THR A 25 0.74 7.65 -12.42
CA THR A 25 0.56 8.77 -13.35
C THR A 25 -0.47 8.53 -14.45
N GLU A 26 -0.84 7.26 -14.72
CA GLU A 26 -1.79 6.88 -15.76
C GLU A 26 -3.17 6.48 -15.20
N VAL A 27 -3.32 6.43 -13.88
CA VAL A 27 -4.55 5.95 -13.23
C VAL A 27 -5.76 6.83 -13.56
N TYR A 28 -5.60 8.15 -13.59
CA TYR A 28 -6.68 9.06 -13.95
C TYR A 28 -7.25 8.72 -15.34
N THR A 29 -6.38 8.64 -16.34
CA THR A 29 -6.74 8.29 -17.73
C THR A 29 -7.33 6.88 -17.82
N ALA A 30 -6.80 5.93 -17.05
CA ALA A 30 -7.32 4.56 -17.02
C ALA A 30 -8.74 4.47 -16.43
N LEU A 31 -9.03 5.26 -15.39
CA LEU A 31 -10.38 5.39 -14.83
C LEU A 31 -11.32 6.10 -15.82
N GLU A 32 -10.87 7.21 -16.40
CA GLU A 32 -11.66 8.02 -17.34
C GLU A 32 -12.09 7.21 -18.57
N ARG A 33 -11.20 6.35 -19.08
CA ARG A 33 -11.46 5.49 -20.24
C ARG A 33 -12.12 4.16 -19.89
N GLY A 34 -12.39 3.88 -18.61
CA GLY A 34 -12.97 2.62 -18.16
C GLY A 34 -12.07 1.39 -18.37
N VAL A 35 -10.75 1.58 -18.46
CA VAL A 35 -9.79 0.45 -18.49
C VAL A 35 -9.81 -0.29 -17.14
N VAL A 36 -9.97 0.46 -16.05
CA VAL A 36 -10.14 -0.04 -14.69
C VAL A 36 -11.35 0.60 -14.03
N ASP A 37 -12.02 -0.17 -13.17
CA ASP A 37 -13.21 0.26 -12.43
C ASP A 37 -12.84 0.87 -11.06
N GLY A 38 -11.60 0.68 -10.63
CA GLY A 38 -11.09 1.12 -9.33
C GLY A 38 -9.62 0.78 -9.17
N TYR A 39 -9.08 1.00 -7.97
CA TYR A 39 -7.66 0.84 -7.68
C TYR A 39 -7.39 0.40 -6.24
N GLY A 40 -6.32 -0.36 -6.04
CA GLY A 40 -5.65 -0.46 -4.74
C GLY A 40 -4.67 0.70 -4.56
N TRP A 41 -4.84 1.50 -3.51
CA TRP A 41 -4.01 2.66 -3.20
C TRP A 41 -4.15 3.06 -1.71
N PRO A 42 -3.16 3.71 -1.09
CA PRO A 42 -3.33 4.38 0.20
C PRO A 42 -4.46 5.43 0.15
N GLU A 43 -5.08 5.77 1.28
CA GLU A 43 -6.13 6.80 1.30
C GLU A 43 -5.62 8.25 1.15
N VAL A 44 -4.30 8.42 0.97
CA VAL A 44 -3.63 9.71 0.83
C VAL A 44 -3.23 10.03 -0.62
N GLY A 45 -3.18 11.31 -0.95
CA GLY A 45 -2.78 11.85 -2.24
C GLY A 45 -3.81 11.68 -3.36
N ILE A 46 -4.99 11.10 -3.07
CA ILE A 46 -6.06 10.89 -4.08
C ILE A 46 -6.51 12.22 -4.69
N MET A 47 -6.61 13.26 -3.86
CA MET A 47 -7.00 14.62 -4.28
C MET A 47 -5.97 15.26 -5.21
N ASP A 48 -4.68 15.06 -4.92
CA ASP A 48 -3.56 15.64 -5.67
C ASP A 48 -3.54 15.13 -7.11
N TRP A 49 -3.91 13.86 -7.30
CA TRP A 49 -4.01 13.24 -8.62
C TRP A 49 -5.35 13.48 -9.32
N GLY A 50 -6.32 14.10 -8.66
CA GLY A 50 -7.66 14.33 -9.22
C GLY A 50 -8.53 13.07 -9.33
N TRP A 51 -8.11 11.93 -8.76
CA TRP A 51 -8.81 10.65 -8.91
C TRP A 51 -10.18 10.64 -8.23
N GLN A 52 -10.39 11.47 -7.22
CA GLN A 52 -11.69 11.64 -6.55
C GLN A 52 -12.84 11.96 -7.54
N LYS A 53 -12.54 12.58 -8.69
CA LYS A 53 -13.55 12.92 -9.71
C LYS A 53 -14.14 11.68 -10.40
N LEU A 54 -13.41 10.58 -10.38
CA LEU A 54 -13.74 9.32 -11.06
C LEU A 54 -13.96 8.16 -10.08
N THR A 55 -13.75 8.40 -8.79
CA THR A 55 -13.91 7.41 -7.71
C THR A 55 -15.17 7.70 -6.92
N LYS A 56 -15.98 6.67 -6.69
CA LYS A 56 -17.24 6.79 -5.94
C LYS A 56 -17.18 6.19 -4.54
N TYR A 57 -16.38 5.15 -4.35
CA TYR A 57 -16.40 4.34 -3.13
C TYR A 57 -15.00 4.13 -2.55
N ILE A 58 -14.94 4.12 -1.22
CA ILE A 58 -13.80 3.67 -0.43
C ILE A 58 -14.25 2.42 0.33
N ILE A 59 -13.54 1.31 0.19
CA ILE A 59 -13.85 0.06 0.91
C ILE A 59 -13.05 0.00 2.20
N GLU A 60 -13.71 -0.33 3.32
CA GLU A 60 -13.07 -0.54 4.62
C GLU A 60 -13.36 -1.92 5.21
N PRO A 61 -12.38 -2.55 5.90
CA PRO A 61 -11.07 -1.99 6.28
C PRO A 61 -10.05 -1.95 5.13
N GLY A 62 -9.02 -1.12 5.27
CA GLY A 62 -7.83 -1.20 4.42
C GLY A 62 -7.07 -2.52 4.66
N PHE A 63 -6.34 -3.00 3.66
CA PHE A 63 -5.79 -4.37 3.65
C PHE A 63 -4.28 -4.48 3.90
N TYR A 64 -3.48 -3.46 3.56
CA TYR A 64 -2.02 -3.45 3.79
C TYR A 64 -1.54 -2.07 4.26
N GLN A 65 -0.29 -2.01 4.73
CA GLN A 65 0.48 -0.78 4.92
C GLN A 65 1.62 -0.77 3.91
N ALA A 66 1.77 0.31 3.13
CA ALA A 66 2.81 0.42 2.12
C ALA A 66 4.15 0.81 2.77
N PRO A 67 5.22 -0.01 2.62
CA PRO A 67 6.54 0.38 3.10
C PRO A 67 7.20 1.33 2.09
N ASN A 68 7.93 2.33 2.60
CA ASN A 68 8.79 3.21 1.81
C ASN A 68 10.26 2.96 2.21
N PRO A 69 10.92 1.95 1.63
CA PRO A 69 12.28 1.60 2.05
C PRO A 69 13.29 2.66 1.59
N LEU A 70 14.13 3.12 2.51
CA LEU A 70 15.33 3.88 2.20
C LEU A 70 16.45 2.91 1.83
N LEU A 71 16.97 3.01 0.60
CA LEU A 71 18.01 2.13 0.09
C LEU A 71 19.26 2.94 -0.24
N ILE A 72 20.42 2.42 0.16
CA ILE A 72 21.73 2.94 -0.23
C ILE A 72 22.55 1.84 -0.92
N SER A 73 23.30 2.21 -1.95
CA SER A 73 24.27 1.29 -2.55
C SER A 73 25.27 0.79 -1.50
N LEU A 74 25.47 -0.52 -1.43
CA LEU A 74 26.46 -1.11 -0.54
C LEU A 74 27.88 -0.57 -0.78
N LYS A 75 28.24 -0.27 -2.03
CA LYS A 75 29.53 0.34 -2.37
C LYS A 75 29.65 1.75 -1.80
N ALA A 76 28.58 2.54 -1.83
CA ALA A 76 28.58 3.88 -1.24
C ALA A 76 28.63 3.79 0.29
N TRP A 77 27.82 2.92 0.88
CA TRP A 77 27.79 2.68 2.32
C TRP A 77 29.15 2.26 2.89
N ASN A 78 29.85 1.34 2.24
CA ASN A 78 31.16 0.85 2.69
C ASN A 78 32.27 1.91 2.60
N LYS A 79 32.08 2.98 1.83
CA LYS A 79 33.02 4.11 1.75
C LYS A 79 32.83 5.13 2.88
N LEU A 80 31.72 5.06 3.61
CA LEU A 80 31.45 5.99 4.70
C LEU A 80 32.29 5.63 5.93
N PRO A 81 32.89 6.62 6.60
CA PRO A 81 33.40 6.46 7.96
C PRO A 81 32.31 5.99 8.92
N GLU A 82 32.70 5.28 9.99
CA GLU A 82 31.75 4.65 10.90
C GLU A 82 30.81 5.65 11.60
N HIS A 83 31.30 6.85 11.93
CA HIS A 83 30.46 7.90 12.51
C HIS A 83 29.36 8.40 11.56
N LEU A 84 29.60 8.41 10.23
CA LEU A 84 28.57 8.77 9.26
C LEU A 84 27.57 7.64 9.05
N LYS A 85 28.00 6.38 9.11
CA LYS A 85 27.07 5.25 9.10
C LYS A 85 26.14 5.28 10.30
N ALA A 86 26.67 5.54 11.49
CA ALA A 86 25.89 5.69 12.72
C ALA A 86 24.87 6.83 12.58
N LEU A 87 25.33 8.01 12.15
CA LEU A 87 24.46 9.17 11.92
C LEU A 87 23.33 8.85 10.92
N LEU A 88 23.65 8.21 9.78
CA LEU A 88 22.63 7.85 8.78
C LEU A 88 21.60 6.86 9.33
N ASN A 89 22.03 5.87 10.13
CA ASN A 89 21.11 4.93 10.76
C ASN A 89 20.19 5.63 11.77
N GLU A 90 20.73 6.50 12.61
CA GLU A 90 19.94 7.28 13.57
C GLU A 90 18.92 8.18 12.85
N SER A 91 19.37 8.92 11.83
CA SER A 91 18.49 9.76 11.02
C SER A 91 17.43 8.96 10.26
N ALA A 92 17.75 7.75 9.77
CA ALA A 92 16.78 6.89 9.09
C ALA A 92 15.69 6.39 10.05
N VAL A 93 16.04 6.03 11.28
CA VAL A 93 15.08 5.62 12.32
C VAL A 93 14.19 6.80 12.75
N GLU A 94 14.75 8.00 12.85
CA GLU A 94 13.96 9.22 13.12
C GLU A 94 13.00 9.52 11.97
N ALA A 95 13.49 9.51 10.73
CA ALA A 95 12.69 9.75 9.53
C ALA A 95 11.56 8.72 9.38
N GLU A 96 11.78 7.44 9.72
CA GLU A 96 10.73 6.41 9.71
C GLU A 96 9.59 6.75 10.68
N LYS A 97 9.92 7.14 11.92
CA LYS A 97 8.92 7.55 12.92
C LYS A 97 8.16 8.79 12.48
N GLU A 98 8.86 9.78 11.93
CA GLU A 98 8.24 10.99 11.40
C GLU A 98 7.32 10.67 10.21
N ALA A 99 7.75 9.82 9.28
CA ALA A 99 6.95 9.44 8.13
C ALA A 99 5.64 8.77 8.56
N VAL A 100 5.68 7.86 9.53
CA VAL A 100 4.46 7.23 10.07
C VAL A 100 3.51 8.29 10.64
N ARG A 101 4.01 9.20 11.47
CA ARG A 101 3.20 10.31 12.02
C ARG A 101 2.62 11.17 10.91
N HIS A 102 3.45 11.58 9.97
CA HIS A 102 3.07 12.43 8.84
C HIS A 102 1.96 11.81 8.00
N PHE A 103 2.08 10.54 7.59
CA PHE A 103 1.05 9.89 6.78
C PHE A 103 -0.26 9.66 7.54
N GLN A 104 -0.20 9.40 8.86
CA GLN A 104 -1.40 9.33 9.69
C GLN A 104 -2.11 10.69 9.80
N GLU A 105 -1.36 11.77 9.98
CA GLU A 105 -1.90 13.14 10.01
C GLU A 105 -2.47 13.54 8.65
N LEU A 106 -1.78 13.19 7.56
CA LEU A 106 -2.22 13.43 6.19
C LEU A 106 -3.53 12.68 5.89
N ALA A 107 -3.61 11.39 6.23
CA ALA A 107 -4.83 10.60 6.07
C ALA A 107 -6.01 11.23 6.83
N LYS A 108 -5.80 11.63 8.09
CA LYS A 108 -6.82 12.34 8.89
C LYS A 108 -7.24 13.67 8.26
N ALA A 109 -6.32 14.41 7.65
CA ALA A 109 -6.60 15.70 7.03
C ALA A 109 -7.28 15.58 5.66
N GLU A 110 -6.98 14.53 4.89
CA GLU A 110 -7.54 14.32 3.55
C GLU A 110 -8.87 13.59 3.56
N ARG A 111 -9.10 12.71 4.53
CA ARG A 111 -10.33 11.93 4.64
C ARG A 111 -11.60 12.80 4.56
N PRO A 112 -11.74 13.91 5.31
CA PRO A 112 -12.92 14.78 5.19
C PRO A 112 -13.07 15.39 3.80
N LYS A 113 -11.96 15.71 3.11
CA LYS A 113 -11.98 16.28 1.76
C LYS A 113 -12.51 15.27 0.74
N LEU A 114 -12.14 13.99 0.88
CA LEU A 114 -12.67 12.91 0.04
C LEU A 114 -14.18 12.74 0.22
N LEU A 115 -14.67 12.77 1.47
CA LEU A 115 -16.10 12.69 1.77
C LEU A 115 -16.87 13.90 1.24
N GLN A 116 -16.31 15.12 1.40
CA GLN A 116 -16.89 16.35 0.84
C GLN A 116 -16.90 16.34 -0.69
N ALA A 117 -15.94 15.68 -1.33
CA ALA A 117 -15.92 15.46 -2.78
C ALA A 117 -16.95 14.41 -3.25
N GLY A 118 -17.70 13.79 -2.33
CA GLY A 118 -18.81 12.89 -2.64
C GLY A 118 -18.46 11.40 -2.59
N LEU A 119 -17.25 11.02 -2.17
CA LEU A 119 -16.90 9.61 -2.02
C LEU A 119 -17.66 9.01 -0.83
N GLN A 120 -18.18 7.79 -1.02
CA GLN A 120 -18.91 7.05 0.01
C GLN A 120 -18.05 5.93 0.59
N VAL A 121 -18.11 5.77 1.90
CA VAL A 121 -17.41 4.67 2.60
C VAL A 121 -18.32 3.46 2.64
N ILE A 122 -17.84 2.34 2.10
CA ILE A 122 -18.45 1.03 2.27
C ILE A 122 -17.71 0.34 3.40
N GLN A 123 -18.34 0.32 4.57
CA GLN A 123 -17.87 -0.46 5.71
C GLN A 123 -18.31 -1.91 5.51
N LEU A 124 -17.36 -2.82 5.33
CA LEU A 124 -17.67 -4.25 5.27
C LEU A 124 -18.19 -4.72 6.64
N PRO A 125 -19.26 -5.54 6.68
CA PRO A 125 -19.70 -6.20 7.91
C PRO A 125 -18.56 -6.99 8.56
N PRO A 126 -18.55 -7.17 9.90
CA PRO A 126 -17.42 -7.76 10.61
C PRO A 126 -16.89 -9.09 10.05
N ASP A 127 -17.78 -10.00 9.68
CA ASP A 127 -17.40 -11.32 9.14
C ASP A 127 -16.78 -11.20 7.74
N GLU A 128 -17.35 -10.34 6.89
CA GLU A 128 -16.81 -10.06 5.55
C GLU A 128 -15.50 -9.28 5.62
N ALA A 129 -15.37 -8.33 6.56
CA ALA A 129 -14.12 -7.61 6.82
C ALA A 129 -13.00 -8.57 7.24
N LYS A 130 -13.29 -9.51 8.15
CA LYS A 130 -12.34 -10.54 8.57
C LYS A 130 -11.93 -11.43 7.41
N LYS A 131 -12.90 -11.89 6.61
CA LYS A 131 -12.66 -12.72 5.42
C LYS A 131 -11.84 -11.97 4.37
N PHE A 132 -12.17 -10.71 4.11
CA PHE A 132 -11.46 -9.84 3.17
C PHE A 132 -9.98 -9.68 3.57
N LEU A 133 -9.71 -9.38 4.84
CA LEU A 133 -8.35 -9.27 5.37
C LEU A 133 -7.61 -10.60 5.31
N GLN A 134 -8.26 -11.70 5.71
CA GLN A 134 -7.65 -13.02 5.68
C GLN A 134 -7.24 -13.42 4.26
N ILE A 135 -8.12 -13.27 3.27
CA ILE A 135 -7.82 -13.54 1.86
C ILE A 135 -6.64 -12.68 1.40
N SER A 136 -6.64 -11.39 1.77
CA SER A 136 -5.57 -10.47 1.40
C SER A 136 -4.22 -10.91 1.97
N TYR A 137 -4.13 -11.23 3.26
CA TYR A 137 -2.87 -11.66 3.89
C TYR A 137 -2.43 -13.05 3.41
N ASP A 138 -3.35 -13.99 3.26
CA ASP A 138 -3.03 -15.35 2.80
C ASP A 138 -2.50 -15.34 1.36
N ALA A 139 -3.09 -14.53 0.47
CA ALA A 139 -2.62 -14.38 -0.90
C ALA A 139 -1.18 -13.84 -0.97
N ALA A 140 -0.86 -12.82 -0.17
CA ALA A 140 0.48 -12.26 -0.09
C ALA A 140 1.49 -13.28 0.48
N TRP A 141 1.14 -13.94 1.59
CA TRP A 141 2.03 -14.94 2.19
C TRP A 141 2.25 -16.15 1.29
N LYS A 142 1.22 -16.59 0.56
CA LYS A 142 1.36 -17.67 -0.41
C LYS A 142 2.42 -17.33 -1.46
N GLU A 143 2.34 -16.13 -2.05
CA GLU A 143 3.33 -15.68 -3.04
C GLU A 143 4.75 -15.58 -2.46
N ILE A 144 4.88 -15.03 -1.25
CA ILE A 144 6.18 -14.92 -0.57
C ILE A 144 6.78 -16.30 -0.30
N LEU A 145 5.98 -17.26 0.16
CA LEU A 145 6.44 -18.61 0.47
C LEU A 145 6.79 -19.41 -0.79
N GLU A 146 6.09 -19.19 -1.91
CA GLU A 146 6.43 -19.79 -3.20
C GLU A 146 7.74 -19.24 -3.76
N LYS A 147 7.97 -17.92 -3.66
CA LYS A 147 9.18 -17.27 -4.19
C LYS A 147 10.41 -17.44 -3.29
N CYS A 148 10.19 -17.45 -1.98
CA CYS A 148 11.23 -17.45 -0.96
C CYS A 148 10.89 -18.48 0.13
N PRO A 149 10.95 -19.79 -0.12
CA PRO A 149 10.45 -20.80 0.82
C PRO A 149 11.15 -20.76 2.19
N GLU A 150 12.48 -20.67 2.22
CA GLU A 150 13.22 -20.63 3.49
C GLU A 150 13.10 -19.28 4.21
N THR A 151 13.43 -18.17 3.52
CA THR A 151 13.40 -16.83 4.10
C THR A 151 11.98 -16.37 4.39
N GLY A 152 11.02 -16.70 3.53
CA GLY A 152 9.60 -16.38 3.69
C GLY A 152 8.99 -17.03 4.92
N LEU A 153 9.33 -18.29 5.23
CA LEU A 153 8.90 -18.95 6.48
C LEU A 153 9.44 -18.22 7.71
N ARG A 154 10.72 -17.81 7.68
CA ARG A 154 11.33 -17.03 8.77
C ARG A 154 10.64 -15.67 8.93
N LEU A 155 10.41 -14.97 7.82
CA LEU A 155 9.71 -13.67 7.82
C LEU A 155 8.28 -13.81 8.35
N LYS A 156 7.53 -14.83 7.94
CA LYS A 156 6.16 -15.08 8.43
C LYS A 156 6.12 -15.25 9.94
N LYS A 157 7.06 -16.02 10.50
CA LYS A 157 7.18 -16.18 11.96
C LYS A 157 7.47 -14.87 12.70
N LEU A 158 8.22 -13.96 12.07
CA LEU A 158 8.56 -12.66 12.66
C LEU A 158 7.44 -11.63 12.55
N LEU A 159 6.67 -11.66 11.46
CA LEU A 159 5.76 -10.59 11.05
C LEU A 159 4.26 -10.93 11.25
N SER A 160 3.90 -12.16 11.58
CA SER A 160 2.50 -12.61 11.74
C SER A 160 2.10 -12.92 13.18
N LYS A 161 2.57 -12.13 14.15
CA LYS A 161 2.16 -12.25 15.56
C LYS A 161 0.80 -11.61 15.81
#